data_AF-A0A6N2MF15-F1
#
_entry.id   AF-A0A6N2MF15-F1
#
_cell.length_a   1.000
_cell.length_b   1.000
_cell.length_c   1.000
_cell.angle_alpha   90.00
_cell.angle_beta   90.00
_cell.angle_gamma   90.00
#
_symmetry.space_group_name_H-M   'P 1'
#
loop_
_entity.id
_entity.type
_entity.pdbx_description
1 polymer ?
#
loop_
_entity_poly.entity_id
_entity_poly.type
_entity_poly.pdbx_seq_one_letter_code
_entity_poly.pdbx_strand_id
1 'polypeptide(L)'
;MSVEILDGATIVNFLEDEEAFSVSVRDRFAHLDSNHDGQLSYEEMLKELQGLRVMETHFGVDVETDRDELVRVYDSLFVQFDHDLNGTVDLEEFKAETRQMMLAMANGMGFLPVQMVLEEDSFLKKAVEWESAKLLASYSSCTAT
;
A
#
# COMPACT_ATOMS: atom_id res chain seq x y z
N MET A 1 -12.99 5.26 -3.68
CA MET A 1 -12.16 4.79 -4.82
C MET A 1 -12.03 5.91 -5.85
N SER A 2 -10.82 6.22 -6.30
CA SER A 2 -10.57 7.20 -7.37
C SER A 2 -9.70 6.61 -8.48
N VAL A 3 -9.80 7.17 -9.69
CA VAL A 3 -8.97 6.76 -10.82
C VAL A 3 -7.78 7.69 -10.93
N GLU A 4 -6.59 7.15 -10.72
CA GLU A 4 -5.34 7.92 -10.70
C GLU A 4 -4.40 7.45 -11.80
N ILE A 5 -3.49 8.33 -12.21
CA ILE A 5 -2.35 7.98 -13.07
C ILE A 5 -1.15 7.80 -12.17
N LEU A 6 -0.48 6.66 -12.29
CA LEU A 6 0.65 6.28 -11.46
C LEU A 6 1.80 5.81 -12.33
N ASP A 7 3.01 6.27 -12.03
CA ASP A 7 4.23 5.72 -12.61
C ASP A 7 5.18 5.21 -11.51
N GLY A 8 6.20 4.45 -11.93
CA GLY A 8 7.19 3.91 -10.99
C GLY A 8 7.99 5.00 -10.28
N ALA A 9 8.20 6.16 -10.91
CA ALA A 9 8.95 7.25 -10.30
C ALA A 9 8.14 7.93 -9.18
N THR A 10 6.83 8.11 -9.33
CA THR A 10 5.92 8.59 -8.27
C THR A 10 6.10 7.74 -7.01
N ILE A 11 6.05 6.41 -7.17
CA ILE A 11 6.19 5.46 -6.06
C ILE A 11 7.58 5.58 -5.41
N VAL A 12 8.65 5.53 -6.21
CA VAL A 12 10.03 5.61 -5.70
C VAL A 12 10.27 6.94 -4.97
N ASN A 13 9.85 8.06 -5.55
CA ASN A 13 10.00 9.38 -4.97
C ASN A 13 9.25 9.50 -3.63
N PHE A 14 8.06 8.91 -3.52
CA PHE A 14 7.31 8.84 -2.26
C PHE A 14 8.03 7.97 -1.21
N LEU A 15 8.59 6.82 -1.62
CA LEU A 15 9.38 5.96 -0.73
C LEU A 15 10.72 6.57 -0.28
N GLU A 16 11.26 7.52 -1.05
CA GLU A 16 12.46 8.28 -0.68
C GLU A 16 12.16 9.38 0.33
N ASP A 17 10.94 9.93 0.34
CA ASP A 17 10.46 10.81 1.40
C ASP A 17 10.09 9.99 2.64
N GLU A 18 11.12 9.62 3.40
CA GLU A 18 11.00 8.74 4.58
C GLU A 18 10.03 9.29 5.63
N GLU A 19 9.88 10.62 5.75
CA GLU A 19 8.92 11.26 6.66
C GLU A 19 7.48 11.04 6.18
N ALA A 20 7.20 11.38 4.92
CA ALA A 20 5.86 11.20 4.34
C ALA A 20 5.46 9.71 4.32
N PHE A 21 6.39 8.83 3.97
CA PHE A 21 6.18 7.39 3.99
C PHE A 21 5.95 6.88 5.42
N SER A 22 6.79 7.26 6.39
CA SER A 22 6.66 6.80 7.79
C SER A 22 5.35 7.28 8.42
N VAL A 23 4.91 8.52 8.17
CA VAL A 23 3.60 8.99 8.62
C VAL A 23 2.49 8.15 7.99
N SER A 24 2.57 7.93 6.68
CA SER A 24 1.57 7.14 5.95
C SER A 24 1.42 5.71 6.48
N VAL A 25 2.55 5.07 6.78
CA VAL A 25 2.62 3.72 7.37
C VAL A 25 2.06 3.72 8.78
N ARG A 26 2.46 4.67 9.63
CA ARG A 26 1.97 4.77 11.02
C ARG A 26 0.46 4.99 11.07
N ASP A 27 -0.07 5.88 10.23
CA ASP A 27 -1.51 6.13 10.17
C ASP A 27 -2.28 4.89 9.74
N ARG A 28 -1.76 4.14 8.77
CA ARG A 28 -2.38 2.90 8.30
C ARG A 28 -2.29 1.79 9.35
N PHE A 29 -1.12 1.63 9.97
CA PHE A 29 -0.91 0.69 11.06
C PHE A 29 -1.88 0.95 12.22
N ALA A 30 -1.99 2.21 12.67
CA ALA A 30 -2.89 2.60 13.75
C ALA A 30 -4.37 2.43 13.39
N HIS A 31 -4.72 2.48 12.10
CA HIS A 31 -6.09 2.19 11.64
C HIS A 31 -6.43 0.68 11.73
N LEU A 32 -5.42 -0.17 11.60
CA LEU A 32 -5.58 -1.62 11.60
C LEU A 32 -5.51 -2.22 12.99
N ASP A 33 -4.55 -1.74 13.78
CA ASP A 33 -4.34 -2.06 15.19
C ASP A 33 -5.55 -1.59 16.00
N SER A 34 -6.58 -2.43 16.04
CA SER A 34 -7.89 -2.11 16.59
C SER A 34 -7.90 -2.29 18.10
N ASN A 35 -7.01 -3.14 18.61
CA ASN A 35 -6.83 -3.39 20.03
C ASN A 35 -5.75 -2.48 20.67
N HIS A 36 -5.00 -1.73 19.85
CA HIS A 36 -3.94 -0.80 20.25
C HIS A 36 -2.82 -1.47 21.06
N ASP A 37 -2.48 -2.70 20.72
CA ASP A 37 -1.40 -3.46 21.37
C ASP A 37 -0.02 -3.23 20.72
N GLY A 38 0.02 -2.47 19.61
CA GLY A 38 1.23 -2.15 18.86
C GLY A 38 1.71 -3.25 17.92
N GLN A 39 0.88 -4.28 17.68
CA GLN A 39 1.12 -5.40 16.79
C GLN A 39 -0.14 -5.66 15.95
N LEU A 40 0.02 -6.12 14.72
CA LEU A 40 -1.11 -6.53 13.88
C LEU A 40 -1.27 -8.03 13.95
N SER A 41 -2.41 -8.46 14.50
CA SER A 41 -2.84 -9.85 14.38
C SER A 41 -3.25 -10.18 12.95
N TYR A 42 -3.30 -11.48 12.64
CA TYR A 42 -3.81 -11.96 11.36
C TYR A 42 -5.20 -11.40 11.02
N GLU A 43 -6.11 -11.33 12.00
CA GLU A 43 -7.47 -10.83 11.78
C GLU A 43 -7.50 -9.33 11.45
N GLU A 44 -6.60 -8.55 12.05
CA GLU A 44 -6.46 -7.13 11.76
C GLU A 44 -5.83 -6.90 10.39
N MET A 45 -4.77 -7.65 10.07
CA MET A 45 -4.09 -7.58 8.78
C MET A 45 -4.95 -8.08 7.62
N LEU A 46 -5.88 -9.02 7.87
CA LEU A 46 -6.80 -9.52 6.86
C LEU A 46 -7.61 -8.39 6.20
N LYS A 47 -7.93 -7.32 6.93
CA LYS A 47 -8.62 -6.15 6.38
C LYS A 47 -7.79 -5.43 5.32
N GLU A 48 -6.48 -5.34 5.51
CA GLU A 48 -5.56 -4.80 4.47
C GLU A 48 -5.46 -5.72 3.28
N LEU A 49 -5.25 -7.01 3.52
CA LEU A 49 -5.03 -7.98 2.46
C LEU A 49 -6.26 -8.09 1.53
N GLN A 50 -7.46 -7.93 2.10
CA GLN A 50 -8.70 -7.79 1.32
C GLN A 50 -8.72 -6.51 0.47
N GLY A 51 -8.21 -5.40 1.00
CA GLY A 51 -8.08 -4.12 0.28
C GLY A 51 -7.03 -4.10 -0.82
N LEU A 52 -6.01 -4.96 -0.74
CA LEU A 52 -4.96 -5.10 -1.75
C LEU A 52 -5.42 -5.75 -3.06
N ARG A 53 -6.69 -6.22 -3.13
CA ARG A 53 -7.30 -6.81 -4.34
C ARG A 53 -6.42 -7.89 -4.99
N VAL A 54 -5.62 -8.61 -4.18
CA VAL A 54 -4.64 -9.63 -4.63
C VAL A 54 -5.29 -10.70 -5.51
N MET A 55 -6.59 -10.96 -5.31
CA MET A 55 -7.38 -11.94 -6.05
C MET A 55 -8.46 -11.29 -6.93
N GLU A 56 -8.23 -10.08 -7.47
CA GLU A 56 -8.92 -9.65 -8.70
C GLU A 56 -8.37 -10.40 -9.92
N THR A 57 -8.38 -11.73 -9.86
CA THR A 57 -7.94 -12.60 -10.96
C THR A 57 -8.96 -12.68 -12.09
N HIS A 58 -10.05 -11.90 -12.06
CA HIS A 58 -11.00 -11.85 -13.15
C HIS A 58 -11.44 -10.42 -13.43
N PHE A 59 -10.84 -9.84 -14.46
CA PHE A 59 -11.32 -8.70 -15.23
C PHE A 59 -12.84 -8.80 -15.52
N GLY A 60 -13.69 -8.44 -14.55
CA GLY A 60 -15.14 -8.31 -14.72
C GLY A 60 -15.98 -9.59 -14.74
N VAL A 61 -15.56 -10.70 -14.11
CA VAL A 61 -16.45 -11.87 -13.92
C VAL A 61 -16.42 -12.31 -12.47
N ASP A 62 -17.52 -12.07 -11.75
CA ASP A 62 -17.80 -12.62 -10.42
C ASP A 62 -17.82 -14.16 -10.51
N VAL A 63 -16.73 -14.78 -10.08
CA VAL A 63 -16.73 -16.19 -9.70
C VAL A 63 -16.47 -16.21 -8.20
N GLU A 64 -17.35 -16.85 -7.45
CA GLU A 64 -17.19 -17.05 -6.02
C GLU A 64 -15.91 -17.86 -5.78
N THR A 65 -14.79 -17.17 -5.52
CA THR A 65 -13.53 -17.81 -5.17
C THR A 65 -13.75 -18.61 -3.89
N ASP A 66 -13.34 -19.88 -3.90
CA ASP A 66 -13.51 -20.76 -2.75
C ASP A 66 -12.84 -20.14 -1.52
N ARG A 67 -13.60 -19.95 -0.44
CA ARG A 67 -13.17 -19.23 0.76
C ARG A 67 -11.88 -19.84 1.33
N ASP A 68 -11.73 -21.15 1.19
CA ASP A 68 -10.57 -21.89 1.70
C ASP A 68 -9.30 -21.65 0.86
N GLU A 69 -9.42 -21.30 -0.43
CA GLU A 69 -8.28 -20.88 -1.25
C GLU A 69 -7.82 -19.47 -0.93
N LEU A 70 -8.77 -18.56 -0.69
CA LEU A 70 -8.47 -17.19 -0.29
C LEU A 70 -7.68 -17.13 1.01
N VAL A 71 -8.08 -17.93 2.01
CA VAL A 71 -7.37 -18.03 3.30
C VAL A 71 -5.92 -18.45 3.08
N ARG A 72 -5.65 -19.44 2.23
CA ARG A 72 -4.26 -19.90 1.96
C ARG A 72 -3.39 -18.82 1.29
N VAL A 73 -3.98 -18.01 0.41
CA VAL A 73 -3.26 -16.90 -0.23
C VAL A 73 -2.96 -15.81 0.79
N TYR A 74 -3.93 -15.45 1.62
CA TYR A 74 -3.75 -14.45 2.67
C TYR A 74 -2.78 -14.91 3.75
N ASP A 75 -2.81 -16.18 4.15
CA ASP A 75 -1.83 -16.79 5.05
C ASP A 75 -0.41 -16.68 4.49
N SER A 76 -0.25 -16.98 3.19
CA SER A 76 1.05 -16.90 2.52
C SER A 76 1.58 -15.47 2.43
N LEU A 77 0.69 -14.49 2.27
CA LEU A 77 1.05 -13.06 2.30
C LEU A 77 1.38 -12.61 3.71
N PHE A 78 0.60 -13.00 4.71
CA PHE A 78 0.84 -12.65 6.11
C PHE A 78 2.23 -13.11 6.56
N VAL A 79 2.64 -14.32 6.18
CA VAL A 79 3.98 -14.86 6.48
C VAL A 79 5.11 -14.05 5.81
N GLN A 80 4.84 -13.28 4.76
CA GLN A 80 5.85 -12.35 4.22
C GLN A 80 6.02 -11.13 5.11
N PHE A 81 4.95 -10.65 5.75
CA PHE A 81 4.98 -9.55 6.69
C PHE A 81 5.57 -9.92 8.06
N ASP A 82 5.27 -11.12 8.56
CA ASP A 82 5.78 -11.64 9.83
C ASP A 82 7.18 -12.24 9.63
N HIS A 83 8.23 -11.43 9.79
CA HIS A 83 9.61 -11.83 9.51
C HIS A 83 10.20 -12.74 10.58
N ASP A 84 9.81 -12.54 11.84
CA ASP A 84 10.28 -13.33 12.96
C ASP A 84 9.41 -14.57 13.26
N LEU A 85 8.29 -14.72 12.54
CA LEU A 85 7.32 -15.81 12.64
C LEU A 85 6.71 -15.92 14.04
N ASN A 86 6.53 -14.78 14.72
CA ASN A 86 5.93 -14.71 16.05
C ASN A 86 4.40 -14.77 16.02
N GLY A 87 3.79 -14.72 14.82
CA GLY A 87 2.34 -14.77 14.59
C GLY A 87 1.65 -13.40 14.61
N THR A 88 2.43 -12.32 14.66
CA THR A 88 1.98 -10.93 14.62
C THR A 88 2.93 -10.11 13.77
N VAL A 89 2.50 -8.93 13.32
CA VAL A 89 3.34 -8.02 12.53
C VAL A 89 3.53 -6.73 13.30
N ASP A 90 4.76 -6.38 13.63
CA ASP A 90 5.05 -5.11 14.28
C ASP A 90 5.14 -3.95 13.26
N LEU A 91 5.25 -2.72 13.77
CA LEU A 91 5.29 -1.53 12.92
C LEU A 91 6.51 -1.51 11.98
N GLU A 92 7.66 -2.00 12.42
CA GLU A 92 8.90 -2.00 11.63
C GLU A 92 8.83 -3.05 10.53
N GLU A 93 8.30 -4.24 10.84
CA GLU A 93 8.03 -5.31 9.87
C GLU A 93 7.02 -4.84 8.82
N PHE A 94 5.89 -4.27 9.27
CA PHE A 94 4.87 -3.72 8.39
C PHE A 94 5.44 -2.64 7.45
N LYS A 95 6.29 -1.76 8.00
CA LYS A 95 6.96 -0.70 7.23
C LYS A 95 7.93 -1.28 6.21
N ALA A 96 8.77 -2.22 6.60
CA ALA A 96 9.80 -2.82 5.76
C ALA A 96 9.16 -3.55 4.57
N GLU A 97 8.17 -4.38 4.82
CA GLU A 97 7.50 -5.17 3.79
C GLU A 97 6.62 -4.32 2.88
N THR A 98 5.90 -3.34 3.42
CA THR A 98 5.17 -2.37 2.60
C THR A 98 6.11 -1.64 1.64
N ARG A 99 7.30 -1.24 2.10
CA ARG A 99 8.31 -0.58 1.26
C ARG A 99 8.81 -1.50 0.16
N GLN A 100 9.16 -2.75 0.49
CA GLN A 100 9.64 -3.73 -0.49
C GLN A 100 8.58 -4.02 -1.56
N MET A 101 7.32 -4.20 -1.14
CA MET A 101 6.22 -4.44 -2.06
C MET A 101 6.00 -3.26 -3.02
N MET A 102 5.95 -2.03 -2.51
CA MET A 102 5.81 -0.83 -3.34
C MET A 102 6.98 -0.65 -4.30
N LEU A 103 8.22 -0.92 -3.84
CA LEU A 103 9.40 -0.85 -4.70
C LEU A 103 9.37 -1.92 -5.80
N ALA A 104 8.93 -3.14 -5.48
CA ALA A 104 8.76 -4.20 -6.46
C ALA A 104 7.70 -3.83 -7.51
N MET A 105 6.58 -3.21 -7.10
CA MET A 105 5.57 -2.66 -8.00
C MET A 105 6.16 -1.59 -8.92
N ALA A 106 6.88 -0.61 -8.37
CA ALA A 106 7.53 0.44 -9.16
C ALA A 106 8.49 -0.12 -10.21
N ASN A 107 9.30 -1.11 -9.83
CA ASN A 107 10.21 -1.80 -10.74
C ASN A 107 9.46 -2.61 -11.81
N GLY A 108 8.30 -3.18 -11.48
CA GLY A 108 7.45 -3.93 -12.39
C GLY A 108 6.67 -3.06 -13.39
N MET A 109 6.29 -1.83 -13.01
CA MET A 109 5.58 -0.88 -13.87
C MET A 109 6.44 -0.35 -15.03
N GLY A 110 7.75 -0.33 -14.86
CA GLY A 110 8.68 0.20 -15.86
C GLY A 110 8.53 1.72 -16.04
N PHE A 111 8.73 2.21 -17.27
CA PHE A 111 8.77 3.64 -17.56
C PHE A 111 7.40 4.26 -17.93
N LEU A 112 6.40 3.44 -18.24
CA LEU A 112 5.12 3.97 -18.73
C LEU A 112 4.14 4.17 -17.58
N PRO A 113 3.48 5.34 -17.48
CA PRO A 113 2.43 5.55 -16.50
C PRO A 113 1.24 4.64 -16.78
N VAL A 114 0.61 4.15 -15.73
CA VAL A 114 -0.56 3.28 -15.75
C VAL A 114 -1.72 3.98 -15.08
N GLN A 115 -2.92 3.82 -15.63
CA GLN A 115 -4.14 4.29 -15.00
C GLN A 115 -4.71 3.19 -14.10
N MET A 116 -4.94 3.50 -12.82
CA MET A 116 -5.36 2.54 -11.80
C MET A 116 -6.54 3.06 -10.98
N VAL A 117 -7.40 2.16 -10.52
CA VAL A 117 -8.43 2.47 -9.52
C VAL A 117 -7.82 2.22 -8.15
N LEU A 118 -7.72 3.27 -7.33
CA LEU A 118 -7.11 3.19 -6.01
C LEU A 118 -8.17 3.38 -4.93
N GLU A 119 -8.05 2.55 -3.88
CA GLU A 119 -8.85 2.71 -2.66
C GLU A 119 -8.48 3.98 -1.92
N GLU A 120 -9.45 4.51 -1.18
CA GLU A 120 -9.20 5.59 -0.22
C GLU A 120 -8.19 5.12 0.84
N ASP A 121 -7.26 6.01 1.18
CA ASP A 121 -6.16 5.78 2.12
C ASP A 121 -5.15 4.68 1.76
N SER A 122 -5.21 4.13 0.54
CA SER A 122 -4.19 3.17 0.05
C SER A 122 -2.81 3.84 -0.11
N PHE A 123 -1.74 3.07 0.06
CA PHE A 123 -0.37 3.60 -0.06
C PHE A 123 -0.07 4.21 -1.43
N LEU A 124 -0.57 3.60 -2.51
CA LEU A 124 -0.40 4.13 -3.86
C LEU A 124 -1.16 5.44 -4.04
N LYS A 125 -2.35 5.58 -3.43
CA LYS A 125 -3.11 6.85 -3.47
C LYS A 125 -2.35 7.95 -2.73
N LYS A 126 -1.79 7.65 -1.54
CA LYS A 126 -0.95 8.59 -0.80
C LYS A 126 0.29 9.03 -1.60
N ALA A 127 0.89 8.13 -2.38
CA ALA A 127 2.00 8.48 -3.27
C ALA A 127 1.60 9.49 -4.36
N VAL A 128 0.44 9.30 -5.00
CA VAL A 128 -0.11 10.24 -5.99
C VAL A 128 -0.45 11.59 -5.37
N GLU A 129 -1.08 11.60 -4.19
CA GLU A 129 -1.43 12.82 -3.47
C GLU A 129 -0.17 13.60 -3.04
N TRP A 130 0.86 12.89 -2.57
CA TRP A 130 2.15 13.46 -2.21
C TRP A 130 2.84 14.14 -3.41
N GLU A 131 2.87 13.46 -4.57
CA GLU A 131 3.46 14.04 -5.77
C GLU A 131 2.65 15.24 -6.29
N SER A 132 1.32 15.14 -6.27
CA SER A 132 0.42 16.23 -6.64
C SER A 132 0.63 17.46 -5.75
N ALA A 133 0.74 17.27 -4.44
CA ALA A 133 1.03 18.35 -3.50
C ALA A 133 2.40 19.00 -3.76
N LYS A 134 3.41 18.18 -4.07
CA LYS A 134 4.77 18.65 -4.42
C LYS A 134 4.78 19.48 -5.71
N LEU A 135 4.03 19.07 -6.73
CA LEU A 135 3.86 19.83 -7.97
C LEU A 135 3.12 21.15 -7.74
N LEU A 136 2.06 21.15 -6.92
CA LEU A 136 1.33 22.38 -6.60
C LEU A 136 2.21 23.39 -5.82
N ALA A 137 3.04 22.90 -4.91
CA ALA A 137 4.00 23.74 -4.17
C ALA A 137 5.06 24.36 -5.10
N SER A 138 5.58 23.59 -6.08
CA SER A 138 6.57 24.10 -7.04
C SER A 138 5.96 25.12 -8.02
N TYR A 139 4.72 24.92 -8.47
CA TYR A 139 4.01 25.88 -9.31
C TYR A 139 3.69 27.18 -8.58
N SER A 140 3.27 27.09 -7.31
CA SER A 140 2.97 28.27 -6.47
C SER A 140 4.21 29.13 -6.18
N SER A 141 5.38 28.49 -6.10
CA SER A 141 6.69 29.16 -5.99
C SER A 141 7.08 29.91 -7.26
N CYS A 142 6.63 29.49 -8.43
CA CYS A 142 7.02 30.08 -9.72
C CYS A 142 6.16 31.30 -10.09
N THR A 143 4.91 31.37 -9.62
CA THR A 143 4.00 32.51 -9.86
C THR A 143 4.19 33.70 -8.94
N ALA A 144 5.14 33.63 -7.99
CA ALA A 144 5.40 34.66 -6.98
C ALA A 144 6.65 35.53 -7.28
N THR A 145 7.20 35.47 -8.49
CA THR A 145 8.34 36.30 -8.95
C THR A 145 7.92 37.13 -10.15
#